data_AF-A0A7Z9XP27-F1
#
_entry.id   AF-A0A7Z9XP27-F1
#
_cell.length_a   1.000
_cell.length_b   1.000
_cell.length_c   1.000
_cell.angle_alpha   90.00
_cell.angle_beta   90.00
_cell.angle_gamma   90.00
#
_symmetry.space_group_name_H-M   'P 1'
#
loop_
_entity.id
_entity.type
_entity.pdbx_description
1 polymer ?
#
loop_
_entity_poly.entity_id
_entity_poly.type
_entity_poly.pdbx_seq_one_letter_code
_entity_poly.pdbx_strand_id
1 'polypeptide(L)'
;VIYGMGDSYKGNIRRKDLRKPTPYNTYVIPGLPPTPICMPGRASIFAVVHPADEKALYFVAKGDGSHQFSATLRQHNAAVRKYQLKK
;
A
#
# COMPACT_ATOMS: atom_id res chain seq x y z
N VAL A 1 -7.52 -4.77 1.11
CA VAL A 1 -7.92 -5.84 0.17
C VAL A 1 -8.03 -7.19 0.87
N ILE A 2 -6.92 -7.89 1.17
CA ILE A 2 -6.91 -9.28 1.70
C ILE A 2 -7.80 -9.44 2.94
N TYR A 3 -7.62 -8.58 3.94
CA TYR A 3 -8.39 -8.64 5.18
C TYR A 3 -9.92 -8.59 4.94
N GLY A 4 -10.36 -7.75 3.99
CA GLY A 4 -11.77 -7.68 3.59
C GLY A 4 -12.27 -8.84 2.74
N MET A 5 -11.38 -9.70 2.22
CA MET A 5 -11.77 -10.93 1.52
C MET A 5 -12.07 -12.08 2.48
N GLY A 6 -11.54 -12.03 3.72
CA GLY A 6 -11.67 -13.12 4.70
C GLY A 6 -11.25 -14.47 4.12
N ASP A 7 -12.05 -15.51 4.40
CA ASP A 7 -11.80 -16.89 3.97
C ASP A 7 -11.78 -17.10 2.45
N SER A 8 -12.24 -16.11 1.67
CA SER A 8 -12.16 -16.15 0.21
C SER A 8 -10.72 -15.96 -0.31
N TYR A 9 -9.80 -15.43 0.51
CA TYR A 9 -8.40 -15.31 0.14
C TYR A 9 -7.70 -16.68 0.19
N LYS A 10 -7.23 -17.15 -0.96
CA LYS A 10 -6.55 -18.44 -1.12
C LYS A 10 -5.07 -18.29 -1.51
N GLY A 11 -4.40 -17.25 -1.01
CA GLY A 11 -2.97 -17.02 -1.26
C GLY A 11 -2.64 -16.21 -2.52
N ASN A 12 -3.61 -15.85 -3.35
CA ASN A 12 -3.38 -15.04 -4.55
C ASN A 12 -4.37 -13.86 -4.64
N ILE A 13 -3.88 -12.70 -5.08
CA ILE A 13 -4.68 -11.49 -5.31
C ILE A 13 -4.74 -11.23 -6.81
N ARG A 14 -5.94 -11.16 -7.35
CA ARG A 14 -6.20 -10.87 -8.76
C ARG A 14 -6.69 -9.43 -8.94
N ARG A 15 -6.63 -8.94 -10.17
CA ARG A 15 -7.14 -7.60 -10.52
C ARG A 15 -8.62 -7.40 -10.15
N LYS A 16 -9.44 -8.46 -10.23
CA LYS A 16 -10.85 -8.41 -9.82
C LYS A 16 -11.01 -8.17 -8.32
N ASP A 17 -10.09 -8.67 -7.50
CA ASP A 17 -10.16 -8.55 -6.04
C ASP A 17 -9.87 -7.11 -5.61
N LEU A 18 -8.98 -6.42 -6.32
CA LEU A 18 -8.71 -4.98 -6.11
C LEU A 18 -9.93 -4.10 -6.39
N ARG A 19 -10.84 -4.54 -7.27
CA ARG A 19 -12.05 -3.80 -7.66
C ARG A 19 -13.29 -4.19 -6.87
N LYS A 20 -13.24 -5.29 -6.11
CA LYS A 20 -14.39 -5.77 -5.33
C LYS A 20 -14.62 -4.84 -4.13
N PRO A 21 -15.82 -4.25 -3.98
CA PRO A 21 -16.11 -3.40 -2.82
C PRO A 21 -16.16 -4.23 -1.53
N THR A 22 -15.42 -3.78 -0.52
CA THR A 22 -15.54 -4.22 0.87
C THR A 22 -15.21 -3.03 1.78
N PRO A 23 -15.67 -3.01 3.05
CA PRO A 23 -15.30 -1.95 4.00
C PRO A 23 -13.79 -1.86 4.29
N TYR A 24 -12.98 -2.84 3.86
CA TYR A 24 -11.53 -2.89 4.09
C TYR A 24 -10.70 -2.78 2.81
N ASN A 25 -11.33 -2.51 1.67
CA ASN A 25 -10.63 -2.36 0.39
C ASN A 25 -10.31 -0.90 0.10
N THR A 26 -9.14 -0.43 0.53
CA THR A 26 -8.63 0.93 0.31
C THR A 26 -8.35 1.29 -1.16
N TYR A 27 -8.54 0.38 -2.12
CA TYR A 27 -8.60 0.74 -3.54
C TYR A 27 -9.95 1.37 -3.94
N VAL A 28 -11.01 1.11 -3.18
CA VAL A 28 -12.38 1.52 -3.54
C VAL A 28 -13.03 2.44 -2.50
N ILE A 29 -12.52 2.47 -1.27
CA ILE A 29 -12.99 3.40 -0.23
C ILE A 29 -11.99 4.55 -0.03
N PRO A 30 -12.46 5.78 0.24
CA PRO A 30 -11.62 6.84 0.77
C PRO A 30 -11.36 6.62 2.27
N GLY A 31 -10.18 7.02 2.74
CA GLY A 31 -9.82 7.00 4.16
C GLY A 31 -9.41 5.62 4.70
N LEU A 32 -9.49 5.47 6.02
CA LEU A 32 -9.08 4.27 6.75
C LEU A 32 -10.19 3.21 6.77
N PRO A 33 -9.83 1.91 6.86
CA PRO A 33 -10.82 0.87 7.14
C PRO A 33 -11.44 1.03 8.54
N PRO A 34 -12.60 0.40 8.82
CA PRO A 34 -13.31 0.51 10.11
C PRO A 34 -12.51 0.06 11.33
N THR A 35 -11.58 -0.89 11.16
CA THR A 35 -10.73 -1.42 12.24
C THR A 35 -9.32 -1.75 11.72
N PRO A 36 -8.33 -1.92 12.62
CA PRO A 36 -7.01 -2.43 12.26
C PRO A 36 -7.08 -3.81 11.61
N ILE A 37 -6.16 -4.09 10.68
CA ILE A 37 -6.07 -5.38 9.98
C ILE A 37 -5.07 -6.36 10.60
N CYS A 38 -4.28 -5.90 11.58
CA CYS A 38 -3.29 -6.68 12.30
C CYS A 38 -2.94 -6.00 13.65
N MET A 39 -2.23 -6.72 14.51
CA MET A 39 -1.65 -6.16 15.73
C MET A 39 -0.37 -5.35 15.37
N PRO A 40 -0.32 -4.04 15.65
CA PRO A 40 0.85 -3.23 15.33
C PRO A 40 1.98 -3.45 16.34
N GLY A 41 3.22 -3.46 15.86
CA GLY A 41 4.41 -3.42 16.72
C GLY A 41 4.69 -2.01 17.25
N ARG A 42 5.57 -1.91 18.25
CA ARG A 42 5.97 -0.62 18.86
C ARG A 42 6.47 0.40 17.81
N ALA A 43 7.30 -0.04 16.87
CA ALA A 43 7.84 0.82 15.82
C ALA A 43 6.74 1.37 14.90
N SER A 44 5.73 0.56 14.59
CA SER A 44 4.58 0.99 13.77
C SER A 44 3.75 2.05 14.47
N ILE A 45 3.48 1.86 15.77
CA ILE A 45 2.76 2.87 16.58
C ILE A 45 3.55 4.18 16.61
N PHE A 46 4.85 4.11 16.89
CA PHE A 46 5.72 5.28 16.93
C PHE A 46 5.72 6.06 15.60
N ALA A 47 5.80 5.36 14.47
CA ALA A 47 5.77 5.99 13.15
C ALA A 47 4.44 6.70 12.83
N VAL A 48 3.32 6.19 13.36
CA VAL A 48 2.00 6.83 13.18
C VAL A 48 1.90 8.12 13.99
N VAL A 49 2.42 8.15 15.22
CA VAL A 49 2.36 9.34 16.09
C VAL A 49 3.46 10.36 15.81
N HIS A 50 4.56 9.93 15.17
CA HIS A 50 5.69 10.78 14.76
C HIS A 50 6.05 10.52 13.28
N PRO A 51 5.21 10.95 12.34
CA PRO A 51 5.50 10.78 10.92
C PRO A 51 6.69 11.64 10.50
N ALA A 52 7.37 11.23 9.43
CA ALA A 52 8.39 12.06 8.79
C ALA A 52 7.73 13.32 8.18
N ASP A 53 8.42 14.45 8.28
CA ASP A 53 8.01 15.69 7.60
C ASP A 53 8.39 15.60 6.12
N GLU A 54 7.54 14.96 5.32
CA GLU A 54 7.73 14.80 3.88
C GLU A 54 6.44 14.98 3.08
N LYS A 55 6.60 15.24 1.78
CA LYS A 55 5.49 15.44 0.83
C LYS A 55 5.23 14.22 -0.06
N ALA A 56 5.79 13.06 0.29
CA ALA A 56 5.65 11.86 -0.52
C ALA A 56 4.21 11.36 -0.47
N LEU A 57 3.61 11.16 -1.65
CA LEU A 57 2.27 10.60 -1.80
C LEU A 57 2.31 9.19 -2.40
N TYR A 58 3.45 8.80 -2.97
CA TYR A 58 3.62 7.54 -3.68
C TYR A 58 4.94 6.89 -3.27
N PHE A 59 4.95 5.56 -3.22
CA PHE A 59 6.15 4.77 -3.07
C PHE A 59 6.12 3.54 -3.98
N VAL A 60 7.30 3.07 -4.40
CA VAL A 60 7.45 1.80 -5.16
C VAL A 60 8.69 1.07 -4.67
N ALA A 61 8.62 -0.25 -4.58
CA ALA A 61 9.75 -1.08 -4.21
C ALA A 61 10.88 -0.98 -5.27
N LYS A 62 12.14 -0.89 -4.82
CA LYS A 62 13.31 -0.90 -5.71
C LYS A 62 13.80 -2.31 -6.07
N GLY A 63 13.35 -3.33 -5.32
CA GLY A 63 13.73 -4.73 -5.51
C GLY A 63 14.89 -5.21 -4.64
N ASP A 64 15.53 -4.32 -3.88
CA ASP A 64 16.63 -4.57 -2.94
C ASP A 64 16.17 -4.54 -1.47
N GLY A 65 14.85 -4.55 -1.23
CA GLY A 65 14.23 -4.35 0.09
C GLY A 65 13.96 -2.89 0.44
N SER A 66 14.46 -1.93 -0.33
CA SER A 66 14.19 -0.50 -0.15
C SER A 66 13.08 0.02 -1.07
N HIS A 67 12.64 1.26 -0.81
CA HIS A 67 11.59 1.94 -1.56
C HIS A 67 12.06 3.27 -2.15
N GLN A 68 11.49 3.64 -3.29
CA GLN A 68 11.57 4.98 -3.86
C GLN A 68 10.28 5.75 -3.52
N PHE A 69 10.41 6.87 -2.82
CA PHE A 69 9.30 7.78 -2.52
C PHE A 69 9.19 8.89 -3.58
N SER A 70 7.98 9.41 -3.80
CA SER A 70 7.67 10.42 -4.82
C SER A 70 6.49 11.30 -4.41
N ALA A 71 6.60 12.61 -4.66
CA ALA A 71 5.54 13.58 -4.35
C ALA A 71 4.47 13.66 -5.45
N THR A 72 4.79 13.23 -6.68
CA THR A 72 3.88 13.34 -7.83
C THR A 72 3.71 12.01 -8.56
N LEU A 73 2.55 11.83 -9.20
CA LEU A 73 2.26 10.65 -10.02
C LEU A 73 3.26 10.48 -11.18
N ARG A 74 3.72 11.58 -11.78
CA ARG A 74 4.71 11.55 -12.86
C ARG A 74 6.04 10.96 -12.38
N GLN A 75 6.53 11.41 -11.22
CA GLN A 75 7.75 10.87 -10.60
C GLN A 75 7.57 9.39 -10.24
N HIS A 76 6.42 9.04 -9.66
CA HIS A 76 6.10 7.66 -9.32
C HIS A 76 6.12 6.75 -10.56
N ASN A 77 5.47 7.14 -11.66
CA ASN A 77 5.44 6.36 -12.89
C ASN A 77 6.84 6.19 -13.51
N ALA A 78 7.70 7.20 -13.43
CA ALA A 78 9.10 7.07 -13.85
C ALA A 78 9.86 6.06 -12.97
N ALA A 79 9.65 6.09 -11.65
CA ALA A 79 10.23 5.14 -10.72
C ALA A 79 9.71 3.70 -10.97
N VAL A 80 8.41 3.51 -11.21
CA VAL A 80 7.83 2.21 -11.58
C VAL A 80 8.50 1.65 -12.83
N ARG A 81 8.66 2.46 -13.88
CA ARG A 81 9.37 2.03 -15.10
C ARG A 81 10.81 1.64 -14.81
N LYS A 82 11.49 2.39 -13.94
CA LYS A 82 12.89 2.15 -13.57
C LYS A 82 13.07 0.84 -12.78
N TYR A 83 12.24 0.59 -11.78
CA TYR A 83 12.47 -0.49 -10.81
C TYR A 83 11.64 -1.75 -11.06
N GLN A 84 10.47 -1.64 -11.70
CA GLN A 84 9.53 -2.76 -11.84
C GLN A 84 9.40 -3.31 -13.26
N LEU A 85 9.55 -2.46 -14.30
CA LEU A 85 9.27 -2.85 -15.69
C LEU A 85 10.51 -3.17 -16.55
N LYS A 86 11.72 -2.83 -16.07
CA LYS A 86 12.99 -3.09 -16.79
C LYS A 86 13.67 -4.38 -16.35
N LYS A 87 12.91 -5.38 -15.91
CA LYS A 87 13.42 -6.74 -15.65
C LYS A 87 13.15 -7.64 -16.85
#